data_AF-A0A920B6L4-F1
#
_entry.id   AF-A0A920B6L4-F1
#
_cell.length_a   1.000
_cell.length_b   1.000
_cell.length_c   1.000
_cell.angle_alpha   90.00
_cell.angle_beta   90.00
_cell.angle_gamma   90.00
#
_symmetry.space_group_name_H-M   'P 1'
#
loop_
_entity.id
_entity.type
_entity.pdbx_description
1 polymer ?
#
loop_
_entity_poly.entity_id
_entity_poly.type
_entity_poly.pdbx_seq_one_letter_code
_entity_poly.pdbx_strand_id
1 'polypeptide(L)'
;MVLVGNMLMVLLLTEVEERNGKSIDPNIENPPKEEEFFYIVTDKCTECNGFHDEPQCAAVCPVDCCITDDDNIETKDELLEKKSWLHKD
;
A
#
# COMPACT_ATOMS: atom_id res chain seq x y z
N MET A 1 -7.91 10.60 -0.72
CA MET A 1 -8.68 10.48 -1.99
C MET A 1 -7.69 10.15 -3.10
N VAL A 2 -7.27 8.89 -3.19
CA VAL A 2 -6.40 8.45 -4.29
C VAL A 2 -7.28 7.71 -5.27
N LEU A 3 -7.50 8.36 -6.41
CA LEU A 3 -8.25 7.88 -7.56
C LEU A 3 -7.27 7.18 -8.49
N VAL A 4 -7.25 5.85 -8.51
CA VAL A 4 -6.61 5.08 -9.59
C VAL A 4 -7.50 3.88 -9.90
N GLY A 5 -8.02 3.83 -11.14
CA GLY A 5 -8.73 2.67 -11.69
C GLY A 5 -10.23 2.57 -11.36
N ASN A 6 -11.07 3.05 -12.29
CA ASN A 6 -12.52 2.83 -12.39
C ASN A 6 -13.36 3.04 -11.10
N MET A 7 -13.52 4.30 -10.71
CA MET A 7 -14.34 4.78 -9.58
C MET A 7 -15.80 4.26 -9.57
N LEU A 8 -16.30 3.71 -10.68
CA LEU A 8 -17.67 3.15 -10.74
C LEU A 8 -17.78 1.73 -10.18
N MET A 9 -16.68 0.95 -10.09
CA MET A 9 -16.73 -0.48 -9.73
C MET A 9 -16.36 -0.78 -8.27
N VAL A 10 -15.84 0.20 -7.53
CA VAL A 10 -15.52 0.05 -6.09
C VAL A 10 -16.77 0.17 -5.21
N LEU A 11 -17.81 0.89 -5.67
CA LEU A 11 -19.06 1.09 -4.93
C LEU A 11 -20.00 -0.14 -4.88
N LEU A 12 -19.66 -1.24 -5.56
CA LEU A 12 -20.45 -2.49 -5.59
C LEU A 12 -19.71 -3.71 -5.03
N LEU A 13 -18.46 -3.55 -4.59
CA LEU A 13 -17.72 -4.65 -3.98
C LEU A 13 -18.22 -4.85 -2.55
N THR A 14 -18.73 -6.04 -2.26
CA THR A 14 -19.08 -6.47 -0.89
C THR A 14 -17.86 -6.95 -0.11
N GLU A 15 -16.77 -7.27 -0.81
CA GLU A 15 -15.55 -7.83 -0.26
C GLU A 15 -14.33 -7.40 -1.09
N VAL A 16 -13.20 -7.16 -0.42
CA VAL A 16 -11.87 -6.93 -1.00
C VAL A 16 -10.91 -7.94 -0.39
N GLU A 17 -10.13 -8.63 -1.23
CA GLU A 17 -9.11 -9.56 -0.76
C GLU A 17 -7.75 -8.86 -0.62
N GLU A 18 -7.09 -9.05 0.52
CA GLU A 18 -5.70 -8.65 0.76
C GLU A 18 -4.73 -9.72 0.22
N ARG A 19 -3.45 -9.34 0.03
CA ARG A 19 -2.38 -10.24 -0.45
C ARG A 19 -2.17 -11.44 0.48
N ASN A 20 -2.44 -11.26 1.77
CA ASN A 20 -2.38 -12.30 2.80
C ASN A 20 -3.60 -13.27 2.79
N GLY A 21 -4.54 -13.09 1.86
CA GLY A 21 -5.74 -13.93 1.72
C GLY A 21 -6.92 -13.52 2.61
N LYS A 22 -6.81 -12.41 3.35
CA LYS A 22 -7.90 -11.90 4.18
C LYS A 22 -8.92 -11.14 3.34
N SER A 23 -10.20 -11.53 3.46
CA SER A 23 -11.34 -10.77 2.92
C SER A 23 -11.75 -9.68 3.91
N ILE A 24 -11.91 -8.45 3.41
CA ILE A 24 -12.36 -7.28 4.17
C ILE A 24 -13.58 -6.64 3.49
N ASP A 25 -14.57 -6.21 4.28
CA ASP A 25 -15.70 -5.43 3.78
C ASP A 25 -15.24 -3.98 3.58
N PRO A 26 -15.27 -3.44 2.34
CA PRO A 26 -14.81 -2.09 2.05
C PRO A 26 -15.70 -0.99 2.65
N ASN A 27 -16.89 -1.32 3.16
CA ASN A 27 -17.82 -0.38 3.77
C ASN A 27 -17.58 -0.21 5.28
N ILE A 28 -16.69 -1.01 5.87
CA ILE A 28 -16.32 -0.87 7.28
C ILE A 28 -15.23 0.19 7.40
N GLU A 29 -15.48 1.22 8.21
CA GLU A 29 -14.48 2.24 8.54
C GLU A 29 -13.29 1.61 9.29
N ASN A 30 -12.08 1.92 8.84
CA ASN A 30 -10.85 1.49 9.49
C ASN A 30 -10.30 2.64 10.34
N PRO A 31 -10.48 2.61 11.68
CA PRO A 31 -9.94 3.65 12.54
C PRO A 31 -8.41 3.66 12.49
N PRO A 32 -7.77 4.80 12.75
CA PRO A 32 -6.32 4.86 12.86
C PRO A 32 -5.83 3.95 13.99
N LYS A 33 -4.69 3.29 13.79
CA LYS A 33 -4.04 2.51 14.86
C LYS A 33 -3.55 3.41 15.99
N GLU A 34 -3.01 4.57 15.65
CA GLU A 34 -2.49 5.61 16.54
C GLU A 34 -2.82 6.98 15.95
N GLU A 35 -3.12 7.98 16.78
CA GLU A 35 -3.48 9.33 16.29
C GLU A 35 -2.25 10.20 15.98
N GLU A 36 -1.10 9.89 16.55
CA GLU A 36 0.13 10.70 16.43
C GLU A 36 1.13 10.17 15.40
N PHE A 37 0.90 8.95 14.87
CA PHE A 37 1.83 8.28 13.98
C PHE A 37 1.16 7.85 12.69
N PHE A 38 1.87 8.03 11.57
CA PHE A 38 1.53 7.37 10.31
C PHE A 38 2.23 6.03 10.25
N TYR A 39 1.54 5.03 9.71
CA TYR A 39 2.10 3.70 9.45
C TYR A 39 2.03 3.37 7.97
N ILE A 40 3.02 2.63 7.50
CA ILE A 40 3.03 2.06 6.16
C ILE A 40 2.43 0.67 6.25
N VAL A 41 1.51 0.34 5.34
CA VAL A 41 0.98 -1.03 5.23
C VAL A 41 1.94 -1.83 4.37
N THR A 42 2.73 -2.71 4.98
CA THR A 42 3.80 -3.50 4.33
C THR A 42 3.31 -4.23 3.08
N ASP A 43 2.15 -4.88 3.16
CA ASP A 43 1.53 -5.61 2.03
C ASP A 43 1.21 -4.72 0.81
N LYS A 44 1.25 -3.41 0.97
CA LYS A 44 1.00 -2.41 -0.10
C LYS A 44 2.21 -1.56 -0.46
N CYS A 45 3.31 -1.64 0.31
CA CYS A 45 4.53 -0.88 0.04
C CYS A 45 5.36 -1.58 -1.04
N THR A 46 5.57 -0.93 -2.19
CA THR A 46 6.43 -1.46 -3.26
C THR A 46 7.84 -0.84 -3.25
N GLU A 47 8.18 -0.09 -2.19
CA GLU A 47 9.34 0.81 -2.18
C GLU A 47 9.40 1.71 -3.42
N CYS A 48 8.22 2.08 -3.94
CA CYS A 48 8.02 2.79 -5.21
C CYS A 48 8.52 2.09 -6.48
N ASN A 49 9.02 0.84 -6.41
CA ASN A 49 9.42 0.08 -7.59
C ASN A 49 8.25 -0.05 -8.58
N GLY A 50 8.55 0.19 -9.85
CA GLY A 50 7.56 0.22 -10.93
C GLY A 50 6.83 1.56 -11.10
N PHE A 51 7.09 2.56 -10.25
CA PHE A 51 6.52 3.91 -10.34
C PHE A 51 7.58 5.01 -10.37
N HIS A 52 8.54 4.95 -9.44
CA HIS A 52 9.60 5.93 -9.27
C HIS A 52 10.93 5.23 -8.94
N ASP A 53 12.03 5.93 -9.17
CA ASP A 53 13.37 5.39 -8.89
C ASP A 53 13.71 5.38 -7.38
N GLU A 54 13.01 6.20 -6.59
CA GLU A 54 13.22 6.35 -5.14
C GLU A 54 11.89 6.44 -4.36
N PRO A 55 11.85 6.05 -3.06
CA PRO A 55 10.66 6.14 -2.23
C PRO A 55 10.16 7.58 -2.04
N GLN A 56 8.96 7.87 -2.55
CA GLN A 56 8.39 9.22 -2.47
C GLN A 56 8.01 9.63 -1.04
N CYS A 57 7.68 8.68 -0.17
CA CYS A 57 7.42 8.95 1.24
C CYS A 57 8.67 9.47 1.97
N ALA A 58 9.84 8.85 1.73
CA ALA A 58 11.10 9.27 2.30
C ALA A 58 11.53 10.63 1.75
N ALA A 59 11.34 10.88 0.45
CA ALA A 59 11.72 12.15 -0.18
C ALA A 59 10.99 13.39 0.38
N VAL A 60 9.81 13.23 0.99
CA VAL A 60 8.99 14.35 1.52
C VAL A 60 8.90 14.38 3.04
N CYS A 61 9.45 13.37 3.73
CA CYS A 61 9.34 13.27 5.17
C CYS A 61 10.17 14.38 5.84
N PRO A 62 9.58 15.29 6.63
CA PRO A 62 10.30 16.41 7.22
C PRO A 62 11.27 16.01 8.35
N VAL A 63 11.22 14.74 8.78
CA VAL A 63 11.98 14.20 9.91
C VAL A 63 12.71 12.89 9.56
N ASP A 64 12.80 12.56 8.27
CA ASP A 64 13.55 11.40 7.75
C ASP A 64 13.24 10.05 8.45
N CYS A 65 11.97 9.82 8.81
CA CYS A 65 11.57 8.61 9.56
C CYS A 65 11.08 7.44 8.69
N CYS A 66 10.96 7.61 7.37
CA CYS A 66 10.56 6.54 6.45
C CYS A 66 11.79 5.73 6.01
N ILE A 67 12.18 4.76 6.85
CA ILE A 67 13.33 3.88 6.64
C ILE A 67 12.90 2.49 6.15
N THR A 68 13.88 1.68 5.74
CA THR A 68 13.67 0.26 5.39
C THR A 68 13.16 -0.53 6.60
N ASP A 69 12.25 -1.46 6.34
CA ASP A 69 11.67 -2.34 7.35
C ASP A 69 12.48 -3.64 7.43
N ASP A 70 13.29 -3.78 8.48
CA ASP A 70 14.18 -4.94 8.68
C ASP A 70 13.42 -6.27 8.84
N ASP A 71 12.15 -6.24 9.25
CA ASP A 71 11.30 -7.43 9.39
C ASP A 71 10.67 -7.86 8.06
N ASN A 72 10.72 -7.00 7.02
CA ASN A 72 10.04 -7.21 5.74
C ASN A 72 10.95 -6.85 4.54
N ILE A 73 12.14 -7.46 4.51
CA ILE A 73 13.06 -7.30 3.38
C ILE A 73 12.54 -8.06 2.15
N GLU A 74 12.28 -7.32 1.08
CA GLU A 74 11.81 -7.84 -0.20
C GLU A 74 12.82 -7.55 -1.31
N THR A 75 12.94 -8.47 -2.27
CA THR A 75 13.70 -8.28 -3.49
C THR A 75 12.95 -7.39 -4.47
N LYS A 76 13.68 -6.80 -5.42
CA LYS A 76 13.06 -5.98 -6.49
C LYS A 76 11.97 -6.72 -7.26
N ASP A 77 12.17 -8.01 -7.53
CA ASP A 77 11.20 -8.83 -8.26
C ASP A 77 9.91 -9.05 -7.43
N GLU A 78 10.03 -9.30 -6.11
CA GLU A 78 8.88 -9.41 -5.20
C GLU A 78 8.10 -8.09 -5.10
N LEU A 79 8.80 -6.95 -5.08
CA LEU A 79 8.18 -5.63 -5.08
C LEU A 79 7.42 -5.33 -6.38
N LEU A 80 7.96 -5.78 -7.53
CA LEU A 80 7.29 -5.66 -8.83
C LEU A 80 6.08 -6.61 -8.95
N GLU A 81 6.16 -7.82 -8.41
CA GLU A 81 5.01 -8.74 -8.32
C GLU A 81 3.90 -8.12 -7.47
N LYS A 82 4.25 -7.55 -6.31
CA LYS A 82 3.31 -6.81 -5.45
C LYS A 82 2.63 -5.67 -6.20
N LYS A 83 3.40 -4.90 -6.99
CA LYS A 83 2.86 -3.84 -7.85
C LYS A 83 1.83 -4.41 -8.85
N SER A 84 2.17 -5.48 -9.57
CA SER A 84 1.25 -6.11 -10.53
C SER A 84 -0.03 -6.61 -9.86
N TRP A 85 0.07 -7.18 -8.66
CA TRP A 85 -1.11 -7.61 -7.89
C TRP A 85 -2.02 -6.43 -7.49
N LEU A 86 -1.44 -5.33 -7.00
CA LEU A 86 -2.18 -4.14 -6.56
C LEU A 86 -2.90 -3.42 -7.72
N HIS A 87 -2.25 -3.35 -8.89
CA HIS A 87 -2.74 -2.56 -10.02
C HIS A 87 -3.40 -3.40 -11.13
N LYS A 88 -3.32 -4.74 -11.04
CA LYS A 88 -3.81 -5.69 -12.05
C LYS A 88 -3.22 -5.42 -13.45
N ASP A 89 -1.92 -5.15 -13.49
CA ASP A 89 -1.13 -4.92 -14.70
C ASP A 89 -0.39 -6.18 -15.17
#